data_AF-L7WCW7-F1
#
_entry.id   AF-L7WCW7-F1
#
_cell.length_a   1.000
_cell.length_b   1.000
_cell.length_c   1.000
_cell.angle_alpha   90.00
_cell.angle_beta   90.00
_cell.angle_gamma   90.00
#
_symmetry.space_group_name_H-M   'P 1'
#
loop_
_entity.id
_entity.type
_entity.pdbx_description
1 polymer ?
#
loop_
_entity_poly.entity_id
_entity_poly.type
_entity_poly.pdbx_seq_one_letter_code
_entity_poly.pdbx_strand_id
1 'polypeptide(L)'
;MLSLTQFQNISTDSLSNIIIPVYVSYGLNTTTFDKITNLGLSQLSKDDSLSQKIYSYYTYEKKYFDTFIKWEVESTTIEGNYWWYNQNEYEVNSFNNFPQFQDEKQNRQNLIKLITSPKGRNYLTAYYERKQRVLESYEGMRNLAIGLIDEIEQELTGE
;
A
#
# COMPACT_ATOMS: atom_id res chain seq x y z
N MET A 1 18.34 -0.47 -11.14
CA MET A 1 18.68 0.43 -10.02
C MET A 1 19.23 1.72 -10.60
N LEU A 2 18.71 2.88 -10.22
CA LEU A 2 19.10 4.16 -10.85
C LEU A 2 20.57 4.49 -10.57
N SER A 3 21.31 5.01 -11.55
CA SER A 3 22.70 5.47 -11.38
C SER A 3 22.75 6.87 -10.74
N LEU A 4 23.86 7.19 -10.07
CA LEU A 4 24.11 8.54 -9.49
C LEU A 4 23.93 9.67 -10.51
N THR A 5 24.28 9.44 -11.77
CA THR A 5 24.10 10.36 -12.90
C THR A 5 22.64 10.63 -13.24
N GLN A 6 21.71 9.71 -12.94
CA GLN A 6 20.29 9.92 -13.19
C GLN A 6 19.66 10.87 -12.16
N PHE A 7 20.12 10.87 -10.90
CA PHE A 7 19.62 11.80 -9.88
C PHE A 7 20.01 13.27 -10.16
N GLN A 8 21.09 13.52 -10.89
CA GLN A 8 21.53 14.87 -11.24
C GLN A 8 20.55 15.61 -12.17
N ASN A 9 19.85 14.87 -13.04
CA ASN A 9 18.93 15.43 -14.04
C ASN A 9 17.47 15.50 -13.59
N ILE A 10 17.15 14.98 -12.40
CA ILE A 10 15.81 14.95 -11.82
C ILE A 10 15.61 16.19 -10.94
N SER A 11 14.47 16.88 -11.04
CA SER A 11 14.17 18.06 -10.21
C SER A 11 14.19 17.72 -8.71
N THR A 12 14.44 18.71 -7.85
CA THR A 12 14.44 18.49 -6.39
C THR A 12 13.08 17.97 -5.91
N ASP A 13 11.97 18.52 -6.42
CA ASP A 13 10.62 18.02 -6.10
C ASP A 13 10.45 16.54 -6.43
N SER A 14 10.96 16.12 -7.59
CA SER A 14 10.89 14.72 -8.01
C SER A 14 11.77 13.81 -7.16
N LEU A 15 12.93 14.30 -6.68
CA LEU A 15 13.74 13.56 -5.70
C LEU A 15 13.03 13.46 -4.34
N SER A 16 12.38 14.54 -3.91
CA SER A 16 11.66 14.57 -2.63
C SER A 16 10.49 13.59 -2.62
N ASN A 17 9.82 13.39 -3.75
CA ASN A 17 8.76 12.38 -3.89
C ASN A 17 9.20 10.95 -3.58
N ILE A 18 10.49 10.63 -3.74
CA ILE A 18 11.03 9.29 -3.46
C ILE A 18 10.94 8.93 -1.97
N ILE A 19 10.99 9.94 -1.09
CA ILE A 19 11.04 9.76 0.36
C ILE A 19 9.72 10.11 1.05
N ILE A 20 8.63 10.30 0.30
CA ILE A 20 7.31 10.57 0.87
C ILE A 20 6.68 9.24 1.31
N PRO A 21 6.39 9.06 2.60
CA PRO A 21 5.75 7.86 3.12
C PRO A 21 4.26 7.85 2.77
N VAL A 22 3.91 7.30 1.61
CA VAL A 22 2.50 7.16 1.18
C VAL A 22 2.07 5.70 1.30
N TYR A 23 0.90 5.47 1.89
CA TYR A 23 0.19 4.20 1.83
C TYR A 23 -1.26 4.44 1.39
N VAL A 24 -1.89 3.43 0.82
CA VAL A 24 -3.30 3.50 0.39
C VAL A 24 -4.18 3.11 1.57
N SER A 25 -5.17 3.94 1.88
CA SER A 25 -6.26 3.57 2.78
C SER A 25 -7.34 2.83 2.00
N TYR A 26 -7.83 1.73 2.56
CA TYR A 26 -8.85 0.90 1.94
C TYR A 26 -9.82 0.38 3.00
N GLY A 27 -11.08 0.17 2.61
CA GLY A 27 -12.09 -0.44 3.45
C GLY A 27 -13.07 -1.28 2.62
N LEU A 28 -13.30 -2.51 3.08
CA LEU A 28 -14.36 -3.39 2.57
C LEU A 28 -15.61 -3.24 3.41
N ASN A 29 -16.76 -3.07 2.77
CA ASN A 29 -18.04 -3.14 3.44
C ASN A 29 -18.47 -4.61 3.60
N THR A 30 -18.53 -5.09 4.84
CA THR A 30 -18.96 -6.46 5.18
C THR A 30 -20.36 -6.51 5.79
N THR A 31 -21.04 -5.37 5.91
CA THR A 31 -22.29 -5.24 6.66
C THR A 31 -23.36 -6.26 6.26
N THR A 32 -23.51 -6.51 4.96
CA THR A 32 -24.50 -7.47 4.46
C THR A 32 -24.14 -8.90 4.84
N PHE A 33 -22.88 -9.30 4.64
CA PHE A 33 -22.38 -10.62 5.03
C PHE A 33 -22.53 -10.84 6.54
N ASP A 34 -22.16 -9.84 7.35
CA ASP A 34 -22.28 -9.90 8.81
C ASP A 34 -23.74 -10.03 9.25
N LYS A 35 -24.68 -9.34 8.59
CA LYS A 35 -26.11 -9.50 8.87
C LYS A 35 -26.60 -10.90 8.55
N ILE A 36 -26.23 -11.45 7.40
CA ILE A 36 -26.70 -12.77 6.98
C ILE A 36 -26.17 -13.85 7.93
N THR A 37 -24.88 -13.78 8.29
CA THR A 37 -24.27 -14.74 9.22
C THR A 37 -24.86 -14.63 10.64
N ASN A 38 -25.15 -13.42 11.12
CA ASN A 38 -25.81 -13.21 12.42
C ASN A 38 -27.26 -13.73 12.47
N LEU A 39 -27.93 -13.85 11.33
CA LEU A 39 -29.26 -14.46 11.24
C LEU A 39 -29.21 -16.00 11.26
N GLY A 40 -28.03 -16.61 11.33
CA GLY A 40 -27.86 -18.06 11.32
C GLY A 40 -28.11 -18.70 9.95
N LEU A 41 -28.19 -17.90 8.88
CA LEU A 41 -28.31 -18.40 7.52
C LEU A 41 -26.94 -18.93 7.10
N SER A 42 -26.77 -20.25 7.11
CA SER A 42 -25.53 -20.93 6.73
C SER A 42 -25.42 -21.23 5.23
N GLN A 43 -26.55 -21.16 4.51
CA GLN A 43 -26.62 -21.46 3.09
C GLN A 43 -26.97 -20.16 2.34
N LEU A 44 -25.98 -19.61 1.64
CA LEU A 44 -26.08 -18.34 0.92
C LEU A 44 -26.51 -18.54 -0.54
N SER A 45 -26.29 -19.74 -1.04
CA SER A 45 -26.49 -20.19 -2.41
C SER A 45 -27.03 -21.62 -2.37
N LYS A 46 -27.79 -22.02 -3.40
CA LYS A 46 -28.22 -23.41 -3.59
C LYS A 46 -27.03 -24.32 -3.93
N ASP A 47 -25.94 -23.74 -4.43
CA ASP A 47 -24.65 -24.39 -4.57
C ASP A 47 -23.84 -24.21 -3.28
N ASP A 48 -23.59 -25.33 -2.58
CA ASP A 48 -22.77 -25.35 -1.38
C ASP A 48 -21.33 -24.89 -1.66
N SER A 49 -20.82 -25.12 -2.88
CA SER A 49 -19.49 -24.64 -3.30
C SER A 49 -19.44 -23.12 -3.35
N LEU A 50 -20.43 -22.48 -3.98
CA LEU A 50 -20.51 -21.03 -4.05
C LEU A 50 -20.72 -20.42 -2.66
N SER A 51 -21.58 -21.02 -1.82
CA SER A 51 -21.70 -20.62 -0.41
C SER A 51 -20.33 -20.64 0.28
N GLN A 52 -19.58 -21.72 0.17
CA GLN A 52 -18.25 -21.86 0.79
C GLN A 52 -17.25 -20.82 0.28
N LYS A 53 -17.26 -20.50 -1.03
CA LYS A 53 -16.38 -19.46 -1.60
C LYS A 53 -16.72 -18.07 -1.06
N ILE A 54 -18.00 -17.73 -0.96
CA ILE A 54 -18.45 -16.45 -0.36
C ILE A 54 -17.98 -16.36 1.10
N TYR A 55 -18.17 -17.41 1.88
CA TYR A 55 -17.68 -17.48 3.26
C TYR A 55 -16.16 -17.31 3.33
N SER A 56 -15.41 -18.04 2.49
CA SER A 56 -13.95 -17.97 2.46
C SER A 56 -13.45 -16.56 2.16
N TYR A 57 -14.08 -15.88 1.21
CA TYR A 57 -13.71 -14.51 0.84
C TYR A 57 -13.84 -13.53 2.01
N TYR A 58 -15.00 -13.52 2.68
CA TYR A 58 -15.25 -12.57 3.77
C TYR A 58 -14.55 -12.93 5.08
N THR A 59 -14.17 -14.20 5.29
CA THR A 59 -13.56 -14.66 6.55
C THR A 59 -12.05 -14.85 6.48
N TYR A 60 -11.54 -15.53 5.44
CA TYR A 60 -10.13 -15.88 5.31
C TYR A 60 -9.39 -14.88 4.42
N GLU A 61 -9.84 -14.71 3.17
CA GLU A 61 -9.14 -13.88 2.18
C GLU A 61 -9.09 -12.43 2.61
N LYS A 62 -10.24 -11.88 3.05
CA LYS A 62 -10.30 -10.54 3.62
C LYS A 62 -9.36 -10.37 4.83
N LYS A 63 -9.33 -11.33 5.75
CA LYS A 63 -8.50 -11.23 6.95
C LYS A 63 -7.01 -11.26 6.59
N TYR A 64 -6.62 -12.12 5.66
CA TYR A 64 -5.26 -12.19 5.15
C TYR A 64 -4.86 -10.86 4.50
N PHE A 65 -5.72 -10.33 3.62
CA PHE A 65 -5.52 -9.04 2.98
C PHE A 65 -5.41 -7.90 3.99
N ASP A 66 -6.32 -7.79 4.97
CA ASP A 66 -6.29 -6.75 6.01
C ASP A 66 -4.98 -6.81 6.83
N THR A 67 -4.51 -8.02 7.14
CA THR A 67 -3.24 -8.22 7.84
C THR A 67 -2.07 -7.69 7.01
N PHE A 68 -2.10 -7.95 5.71
CA PHE A 68 -1.08 -7.50 4.78
C PHE A 68 -1.07 -5.96 4.62
N ILE A 69 -2.25 -5.34 4.49
CA ILE A 69 -2.37 -3.88 4.42
C ILE A 69 -1.96 -3.23 5.74
N LYS A 70 -2.26 -3.84 6.88
CA LYS A 70 -1.78 -3.36 8.18
C LYS A 70 -0.24 -3.36 8.25
N TRP A 71 0.40 -4.43 7.80
CA TRP A 71 1.86 -4.51 7.71
C TRP A 71 2.46 -3.42 6.81
N GLU A 72 1.80 -3.12 5.69
CA GLU A 72 2.16 -2.00 4.79
C GLU A 72 2.08 -0.64 5.50
N VAL A 73 1.02 -0.37 6.26
CA VAL A 73 0.86 0.88 7.01
C VAL A 73 1.95 1.03 8.07
N GLU A 74 2.20 -0.02 8.85
CA GLU A 74 3.22 -0.02 9.90
C GLU A 74 4.62 0.21 9.31
N SER A 75 4.95 -0.49 8.23
CA SER A 75 6.25 -0.37 7.56
C SER A 75 6.45 1.02 6.95
N THR A 76 5.44 1.57 6.25
CA THR A 76 5.51 2.94 5.72
C THR A 76 5.65 3.99 6.82
N THR A 77 5.02 3.77 7.97
CA THR A 77 5.14 4.68 9.12
C THR A 77 6.56 4.67 9.69
N ILE A 78 7.18 3.49 9.84
CA ILE A 78 8.57 3.35 10.30
C ILE A 78 9.53 4.05 9.32
N GLU A 79 9.34 3.83 8.03
CA GLU A 79 10.13 4.46 6.97
C GLU A 79 9.97 5.98 6.95
N GLY A 80 8.73 6.48 7.06
CA GLY A 80 8.44 7.91 7.15
C GLY A 80 9.17 8.58 8.30
N ASN A 81 9.21 7.93 9.47
CA ASN A 81 9.97 8.43 10.62
C ASN A 81 11.47 8.52 10.33
N TYR A 82 12.03 7.58 9.58
CA TYR A 82 13.42 7.67 9.14
C TYR A 82 13.65 8.85 8.20
N TRP A 83 12.85 8.96 7.14
CA TRP A 83 13.03 9.97 6.11
C TRP A 83 12.81 11.40 6.60
N TRP A 84 11.89 11.59 7.55
CA TRP A 84 11.50 12.94 7.96
C TRP A 84 12.20 13.40 9.24
N TYR A 85 12.46 12.50 10.19
CA TYR A 85 12.90 12.89 11.53
C TYR A 85 14.27 12.34 11.93
N ASN A 86 14.61 11.09 11.57
CA ASN A 86 15.81 10.44 12.10
C ASN A 86 17.05 10.52 11.18
N GLN A 87 16.98 11.28 10.10
CA GLN A 87 18.05 11.36 9.09
C GLN A 87 19.04 12.51 9.30
N ASN A 88 18.62 13.64 9.91
CA ASN A 88 19.47 14.79 10.29
C ASN A 88 20.34 15.44 9.20
N GLU A 89 20.08 15.19 7.93
CA GLU A 89 20.87 15.65 6.77
C GLU A 89 20.07 16.63 5.90
N TYR A 90 18.82 16.33 5.60
CA TYR A 90 17.92 17.06 4.68
C TYR A 90 16.80 17.80 5.43
N GLU A 91 16.45 19.01 4.99
CA GLU A 91 15.26 19.73 5.47
C GLU A 91 14.05 19.43 4.58
N VAL A 92 13.07 18.72 5.15
CA VAL A 92 11.83 18.37 4.46
C VAL A 92 11.05 19.64 4.11
N ASN A 93 10.81 19.84 2.81
CA ASN A 93 9.96 20.91 2.31
C ASN A 93 8.52 20.42 2.04
N SER A 94 7.76 20.15 3.11
CA SER A 94 6.34 19.75 2.97
C SER A 94 5.37 20.94 2.87
N PHE A 95 5.81 22.14 3.28
CA PHE A 95 5.00 23.35 3.28
C PHE A 95 5.84 24.52 2.80
N ASN A 96 5.55 25.01 1.59
CA ASN A 96 6.31 26.05 0.88
C ASN A 96 6.46 27.40 1.64
N ASN A 97 5.82 27.55 2.80
CA ASN A 97 5.81 28.78 3.59
C ASN A 97 6.55 28.66 4.93
N PHE A 98 7.10 27.49 5.28
CA PHE A 98 7.90 27.35 6.49
C PHE A 98 9.36 27.73 6.21
N PRO A 99 9.98 28.63 7.00
CA PRO A 99 11.37 29.01 6.79
C PRO A 99 12.31 27.80 6.83
N GLN A 100 13.17 27.70 5.83
CA GLN A 100 14.25 26.70 5.75
C GLN A 100 15.57 27.35 6.16
N PHE A 101 16.42 26.62 6.86
CA PHE A 101 17.76 27.08 7.22
C PHE A 101 18.80 26.63 6.18
N GLN A 102 18.56 25.53 5.46
CA GLN A 102 19.41 25.12 4.35
C GLN A 102 19.06 25.89 3.07
N ASP A 103 20.07 26.39 2.35
CA ASP A 103 19.85 26.88 0.99
C ASP A 103 19.46 25.72 0.05
N GLU A 104 18.77 26.05 -1.04
CA GLU A 104 18.20 25.05 -1.96
C GLU A 104 19.25 24.07 -2.52
N LYS A 105 20.46 24.57 -2.85
CA LYS A 105 21.52 23.76 -3.43
C LYS A 105 22.09 22.79 -2.40
N GLN A 106 22.34 23.27 -1.18
CA GLN A 106 22.79 22.43 -0.07
C GLN A 106 21.74 21.38 0.30
N ASN A 107 20.47 21.78 0.39
CA ASN A 107 19.37 20.88 0.73
C ASN A 107 19.23 19.76 -0.30
N ARG A 108 19.34 20.08 -1.59
CA ARG A 108 19.36 19.09 -2.68
C ARG A 108 20.54 18.12 -2.55
N GLN A 109 21.75 18.60 -2.28
CA GLN A 109 22.92 17.73 -2.12
C GLN A 109 22.75 16.78 -0.93
N ASN A 110 22.18 17.26 0.17
CA ASN A 110 21.88 16.45 1.33
C ASN A 110 20.82 15.38 1.06
N LEU A 111 19.77 15.72 0.29
CA LEU A 111 18.78 14.74 -0.17
C LEU A 111 19.43 13.63 -1.02
N ILE A 112 20.28 14.01 -1.98
CA ILE A 112 21.01 13.04 -2.82
C ILE A 112 21.90 12.13 -1.95
N LYS A 113 22.65 12.72 -1.01
CA LYS A 113 23.49 11.96 -0.06
C LYS A 113 22.65 10.99 0.76
N LEU A 114 21.50 11.43 1.25
CA LEU A 114 20.58 10.62 2.05
C LEU A 114 20.06 9.41 1.26
N ILE A 115 19.48 9.63 0.07
CA ILE A 115 18.88 8.54 -0.75
C ILE A 115 19.93 7.58 -1.33
N THR A 116 21.17 8.03 -1.48
CA THR A 116 22.28 7.19 -1.99
C THR A 116 23.09 6.50 -0.89
N SER A 117 22.89 6.86 0.38
CA SER A 117 23.51 6.19 1.52
C SER A 117 23.11 4.71 1.60
N PRO A 118 23.93 3.81 2.19
CA PRO A 118 23.55 2.40 2.36
C PRO A 118 22.21 2.23 3.08
N LYS A 119 21.99 2.99 4.16
CA LYS A 119 20.74 2.94 4.92
C LYS A 119 19.55 3.43 4.09
N GLY A 120 19.69 4.56 3.40
CA GLY A 120 18.66 5.09 2.51
C GLY A 120 18.31 4.11 1.39
N ARG A 121 19.32 3.53 0.73
CA ARG A 121 19.12 2.53 -0.33
C ARG A 121 18.44 1.27 0.18
N ASN A 122 18.73 0.81 1.39
CA ASN A 122 18.05 -0.33 1.99
C ASN A 122 16.56 -0.04 2.18
N TYR A 123 16.22 1.15 2.70
CA TYR A 123 14.82 1.56 2.82
C TYR A 123 14.12 1.69 1.47
N LEU A 124 14.77 2.28 0.46
CA LEU A 124 14.17 2.38 -0.89
C LEU A 124 13.96 1.01 -1.55
N THR A 125 14.89 0.09 -1.34
CA THR A 125 14.76 -1.29 -1.85
C THR A 125 13.60 -2.01 -1.17
N ALA A 126 13.54 -1.94 0.17
CA ALA A 126 12.46 -2.54 0.94
C ALA A 126 11.09 -1.93 0.59
N TYR A 127 11.02 -0.60 0.44
CA TYR A 127 9.83 0.12 0.00
C TYR A 127 9.36 -0.38 -1.38
N TYR A 128 10.27 -0.45 -2.36
CA TYR A 128 9.94 -0.89 -3.71
C TYR A 128 9.39 -2.32 -3.73
N GLU A 129 10.09 -3.28 -3.12
CA GLU A 129 9.65 -4.68 -3.03
C GLU A 129 8.30 -4.80 -2.34
N ARG A 130 8.11 -4.05 -1.25
CA ARG A 130 6.87 -4.03 -0.48
C ARG A 130 5.71 -3.49 -1.31
N LYS A 131 5.89 -2.41 -2.09
CA LYS A 131 4.86 -1.89 -2.99
C LYS A 131 4.47 -2.88 -4.09
N GLN A 132 5.41 -3.65 -4.61
CA GLN A 132 5.08 -4.72 -5.56
C GLN A 132 4.17 -5.78 -4.92
N ARG A 133 4.51 -6.23 -3.70
CA ARG A 133 3.69 -7.21 -2.99
C ARG A 133 2.31 -6.67 -2.61
N VAL A 134 2.21 -5.37 -2.27
CA VAL A 134 0.91 -4.71 -2.06
C VAL A 134 0.08 -4.75 -3.33
N LEU A 135 0.66 -4.39 -4.48
CA LEU A 135 -0.04 -4.46 -5.76
C LEU A 135 -0.53 -5.89 -6.04
N GLU A 136 0.33 -6.89 -5.91
CA GLU A 136 -0.04 -8.30 -6.08
C GLU A 136 -1.20 -8.71 -5.15
N SER A 137 -1.18 -8.25 -3.89
CA SER A 137 -2.25 -8.52 -2.93
C SER A 137 -3.59 -7.87 -3.33
N TYR A 138 -3.56 -6.63 -3.81
CA TYR A 138 -4.75 -5.95 -4.34
C TYR A 138 -5.31 -6.64 -5.59
N GLU A 139 -4.43 -7.03 -6.51
CA GLU A 139 -4.81 -7.76 -7.73
C GLU A 139 -5.43 -9.12 -7.39
N GLY A 140 -4.85 -9.84 -6.44
CA GLY A 140 -5.40 -11.10 -5.93
C GLY A 140 -6.82 -10.93 -5.38
N MET A 141 -7.04 -9.97 -4.48
CA MET A 141 -8.38 -9.70 -3.94
C MET A 141 -9.38 -9.27 -5.01
N ARG A 142 -8.94 -8.45 -5.97
CA ARG A 142 -9.79 -8.04 -7.09
C ARG A 142 -10.21 -9.23 -7.93
N ASN A 143 -9.30 -10.14 -8.26
CA ASN A 143 -9.60 -11.31 -9.08
C ASN A 143 -10.55 -12.27 -8.36
N LEU A 144 -10.36 -12.48 -7.05
CA LEU A 144 -11.29 -13.27 -6.22
C LEU A 144 -12.69 -12.64 -6.22
N ALA A 145 -12.78 -11.32 -6.05
CA ALA A 145 -14.06 -10.62 -6.04
C ALA A 145 -14.78 -10.71 -7.38
N ILE A 146 -14.08 -10.54 -8.50
CA ILE A 146 -14.65 -10.67 -9.86
C ILE A 146 -15.17 -12.09 -10.07
N GLY A 147 -14.36 -13.11 -9.77
CA GLY A 147 -14.79 -14.51 -9.93
C GLY A 147 -16.02 -14.85 -9.09
N LEU A 148 -16.11 -14.32 -7.86
CA LEU A 148 -17.31 -14.48 -7.03
C LEU A 148 -18.54 -13.78 -7.61
N ILE A 149 -18.38 -12.58 -8.15
CA ILE A 149 -19.49 -11.87 -8.80
C ILE A 149 -19.98 -12.68 -9.99
N ASP A 150 -19.08 -13.16 -10.84
CA ASP A 150 -19.43 -13.96 -12.02
C ASP A 150 -20.20 -15.24 -11.62
N GLU A 151 -19.75 -15.97 -10.60
CA GLU A 151 -20.43 -17.18 -10.12
C GLU A 151 -21.80 -16.89 -9.50
N ILE A 152 -21.94 -15.78 -8.76
CA ILE A 152 -23.23 -15.35 -8.20
C ILE A 152 -24.20 -14.96 -9.33
N GLU A 153 -23.73 -14.24 -10.34
CA GLU A 153 -24.54 -13.83 -11.48
C GLU A 153 -25.04 -15.04 -12.28
N GLN A 154 -24.19 -16.04 -12.50
CA GLN A 154 -24.56 -17.32 -13.13
C GLN A 154 -25.68 -18.02 -12.35
N GLU A 155 -25.57 -18.13 -11.02
CA GLU A 155 -26.63 -18.76 -10.22
C GLU A 155 -27.96 -17.99 -10.29
N LEU A 156 -27.90 -16.66 -10.26
CA LEU A 156 -29.10 -15.81 -10.27
C LEU A 156 -29.81 -15.78 -11.62
N THR A 157 -29.06 -15.88 -12.72
CA THR A 157 -29.60 -15.76 -14.09
C THR A 157 -29.85 -17.11 -14.77
N GLY A 158 -29.19 -18.18 -14.31
CA GLY A 158 -29.35 -19.52 -14.86
C GLY A 158 -28.64 -19.73 -16.22
N GLU A 159 -27.77 -18.81 -16.62
CA GLU A 159 -26.80 -18.94 -17.73
C GLU A 159 -25.41 -19.35 -17.20
#